data_AF-A0A1B8HDU5-F1
#
_entry.id   AF-A0A1B8HDU5-F1
#
_cell.length_a   1.000
_cell.length_b   1.000
_cell.length_c   1.000
_cell.angle_alpha   90.00
_cell.angle_beta   90.00
_cell.angle_gamma   90.00
#
_symmetry.space_group_name_H-M   'P 1'
#
loop_
_entity.id
_entity.type
_entity.pdbx_description
1 polymer ?
#
loop_
_entity_poly.entity_id
_entity_poly.type
_entity_poly.pdbx_seq_one_letter_code
_entity_poly.pdbx_strand_id
1 'polypeptide(L)'
;MFCDSKNREFIPDREITDIFGVANKDVLGGISITGLNGSNKNFHVGKDDYYLFNVAKSAHFIRSKVNICVDNTFNNMGYYDHLIGIEYK
;
A
#
# COMPACT_ATOMS: atom_id res chain seq x y z
N MET A 1 -9.70 9.71 4.68
CA MET A 1 -9.71 9.04 3.36
C MET A 1 -11.08 8.42 3.03
N PHE A 2 -11.56 8.48 1.78
CA PHE A 2 -12.76 7.73 1.34
C PHE A 2 -12.35 6.33 0.85
N CYS A 3 -12.60 5.31 1.65
CA CYS A 3 -12.29 3.90 1.36
C CYS A 3 -13.53 3.02 1.55
N ASP A 4 -14.66 3.44 0.98
CA ASP A 4 -15.96 2.79 1.16
C ASP A 4 -16.60 2.49 -0.21
N SER A 5 -16.04 1.49 -0.89
CA SER A 5 -16.66 0.94 -2.10
C SER A 5 -16.39 -0.56 -2.21
N LYS A 6 -17.18 -1.23 -3.06
CA LYS A 6 -16.97 -2.64 -3.38
C LYS A 6 -15.50 -2.88 -3.79
N ASN A 7 -14.90 -3.95 -3.26
CA ASN A 7 -13.50 -4.37 -3.46
C ASN A 7 -12.41 -3.49 -2.82
N ARG A 8 -12.76 -2.49 -2.01
CA ARG A 8 -11.77 -1.71 -1.26
C ARG A 8 -11.68 -2.17 0.19
N GLU A 9 -10.47 -2.13 0.74
CA GLU A 9 -10.20 -2.45 2.13
C GLU A 9 -9.47 -1.28 2.79
N PHE A 10 -10.03 -0.81 3.92
CA PHE A 10 -9.39 0.18 4.78
C PHE A 10 -8.59 -0.52 5.88
N ILE A 11 -7.31 -0.19 5.99
CA ILE A 11 -6.38 -0.78 6.95
C ILE A 11 -5.81 0.34 7.83
N PRO A 12 -6.34 0.54 9.05
CA PRO A 12 -5.91 1.61 9.93
C PRO A 12 -4.66 1.23 10.75
N ASP A 13 -3.91 2.26 11.18
CA ASP A 13 -2.87 2.15 12.20
C ASP A 13 -1.79 1.09 11.90
N ARG A 14 -1.08 1.25 10.78
CA ARG A 14 0.01 0.33 10.38
C ARG A 14 1.35 1.05 10.24
N GLU A 15 2.42 0.38 10.64
CA GLU A 15 3.79 0.77 10.30
C GLU A 15 4.16 0.08 8.98
N ILE A 16 4.75 0.84 8.07
CA ILE A 16 5.32 0.30 6.83
C ILE A 16 6.67 -0.32 7.20
N THR A 17 6.79 -1.62 6.97
CA THR A 17 7.99 -2.39 7.32
C THR A 17 9.02 -2.41 6.20
N ASP A 18 8.59 -2.26 4.94
CA ASP A 18 9.49 -2.27 3.80
C ASP A 18 8.94 -1.47 2.61
N ILE A 19 9.84 -1.00 1.76
CA ILE A 19 9.57 -0.32 0.50
C ILE A 19 10.37 -1.03 -0.60
N PHE A 20 9.70 -1.61 -1.59
CA PHE A 20 10.35 -2.35 -2.66
C PHE A 20 10.03 -1.78 -4.05
N GLY A 21 10.95 -1.96 -5.00
CA GLY A 21 10.76 -1.65 -6.41
C GLY A 21 10.31 -2.89 -7.20
N VAL A 22 9.60 -2.68 -8.31
CA VAL A 22 9.22 -3.76 -9.23
C VAL A 22 9.59 -3.34 -10.66
N ALA A 23 10.20 -4.24 -11.43
CA ALA A 23 10.50 -4.01 -12.84
C ALA A 23 9.28 -4.34 -13.72
N ASN A 24 8.28 -3.46 -13.71
CA ASN A 24 7.08 -3.58 -14.54
C ASN A 24 6.71 -2.21 -15.12
N LYS A 25 6.20 -2.16 -16.35
CA LYS A 25 5.79 -0.92 -17.01
C LYS A 25 4.64 -0.18 -16.30
N ASP A 26 3.77 -0.92 -15.60
CA ASP A 26 2.55 -0.39 -15.00
C ASP A 26 2.66 -0.22 -13.47
N VAL A 27 3.67 -0.84 -12.84
CA VAL A 27 3.88 -0.85 -11.38
C VAL A 27 5.21 -0.19 -11.05
N LEU A 28 5.18 0.81 -10.18
CA LEU A 28 6.38 1.51 -9.72
C LEU A 28 7.16 0.70 -8.66
N GLY A 29 6.42 0.01 -7.81
CA GLY A 29 6.95 -0.67 -6.63
C GLY A 29 5.84 -1.11 -5.70
N GLY A 30 6.15 -1.19 -4.42
CA GLY A 30 5.19 -1.55 -3.40
C GLY A 30 5.69 -1.33 -1.99
N ILE A 31 4.77 -1.51 -1.05
CA ILE A 31 5.03 -1.41 0.37
C ILE A 31 4.64 -2.70 1.07
N SER A 32 5.30 -2.98 2.18
CA SER A 32 4.98 -4.09 3.07
C SER A 32 4.53 -3.54 4.42
N ILE A 33 3.51 -4.17 5.00
CA ILE A 33 3.10 -3.95 6.39
C ILE A 33 3.09 -5.27 7.14
N THR A 34 3.21 -5.22 8.46
CA THR A 34 2.88 -6.39 9.29
C THR A 34 1.36 -6.47 9.47
N GLY A 35 0.78 -7.57 9.01
CA GLY A 35 -0.63 -7.93 9.24
C GLY A 35 -0.89 -8.31 10.70
N LEU A 36 -2.16 -8.36 11.10
CA LEU A 36 -2.57 -8.63 12.49
C LEU A 36 -2.13 -10.01 13.01
N ASN A 37 -1.89 -10.96 12.11
CA ASN A 37 -1.42 -12.31 12.42
C ASN A 37 0.12 -12.45 12.41
N GLY A 38 0.86 -11.33 12.28
CA GLY A 38 2.31 -11.32 12.17
C GLY A 38 2.86 -11.65 10.77
N SER A 39 2.02 -12.01 9.80
CA SER A 39 2.44 -12.17 8.40
C SER A 39 2.57 -10.82 7.71
N ASN A 40 3.53 -10.68 6.81
CA ASN A 40 3.65 -9.48 5.99
C ASN A 40 2.57 -9.47 4.91
N LYS A 41 1.89 -8.32 4.75
CA LYS A 41 0.99 -8.04 3.63
C LYS A 41 1.64 -7.01 2.74
N ASN A 42 1.72 -7.31 1.46
CA ASN A 42 2.37 -6.47 0.46
C ASN A 42 1.30 -5.82 -0.41
N PHE A 43 1.56 -4.57 -0.81
CA PHE A 43 0.71 -3.80 -1.70
C PHE A 43 1.57 -3.21 -2.79
N HIS A 44 1.11 -3.22 -4.04
CA HIS A 44 1.81 -2.54 -5.11
C HIS A 44 1.30 -1.11 -5.28
N VAL A 45 2.13 -0.26 -5.88
CA VAL A 45 1.76 1.10 -6.26
C VAL A 45 1.87 1.22 -7.77
N GLY A 46 0.78 1.62 -8.42
CA GLY A 46 0.77 1.93 -9.84
C GLY A 46 1.73 3.08 -10.17
N LYS A 47 2.20 3.13 -11.41
CA LYS A 47 3.10 4.20 -11.86
C LYS A 47 2.45 5.59 -11.78
N ASP A 48 1.15 5.67 -12.05
CA ASP A 48 0.38 6.92 -12.00
C ASP A 48 0.09 7.36 -10.55
N ASP A 49 0.16 6.44 -9.60
CA ASP A 49 -0.04 6.66 -8.16
C ASP A 49 1.28 6.93 -7.40
N TYR A 50 2.32 7.39 -8.11
CA TYR A 50 3.67 7.60 -7.56
C TYR A 50 3.72 8.49 -6.32
N TYR A 51 2.76 9.42 -6.17
CA TYR A 51 2.67 10.29 -5.01
C TYR A 51 2.36 9.50 -3.73
N LEU A 52 1.55 8.44 -3.80
CA LEU A 52 1.30 7.54 -2.68
C LEU A 52 2.58 6.84 -2.25
N PHE A 53 3.42 6.44 -3.21
CA PHE A 53 4.71 5.80 -2.93
C PHE A 53 5.68 6.74 -2.19
N ASN A 54 5.67 8.03 -2.53
CA ASN A 54 6.48 9.03 -1.83
C ASN A 54 6.01 9.28 -0.39
N VAL A 55 4.70 9.33 -0.16
CA VAL A 55 4.13 9.41 1.19
C VAL A 55 4.51 8.17 1.99
N ALA A 56 4.39 6.99 1.38
CA ALA A 56 4.72 5.73 2.03
C ALA A 56 6.21 5.62 2.41
N LYS A 57 7.12 6.02 1.52
CA LYS A 57 8.55 6.15 1.81
C LYS A 57 8.80 7.07 2.99
N SER A 58 8.17 8.25 2.98
CA SER A 58 8.35 9.24 4.03
C SER A 58 7.88 8.69 5.39
N ALA A 59 6.71 8.04 5.42
CA ALA A 59 6.19 7.37 6.61
C ALA A 59 7.11 6.25 7.13
N HIS A 60 7.66 5.43 6.23
CA HIS A 60 8.63 4.39 6.58
C HIS A 60 9.89 4.99 7.21
N PHE A 61 10.48 6.02 6.59
CA PHE A 61 11.72 6.65 7.10
C PHE A 61 11.56 7.29 8.48
N ILE A 62 10.41 7.93 8.74
CA ILE A 62 10.16 8.56 10.04
C ILE A 62 9.48 7.61 11.05
N ARG A 63 9.27 6.34 10.65
CA ARG A 63 8.58 5.31 11.44
C ARG A 63 7.21 5.75 11.96
N SER A 64 6.49 6.53 11.14
CA SER A 64 5.14 6.97 11.46
C SER A 64 4.13 5.91 11.02
N LYS A 65 3.03 5.83 11.78
CA LYS A 65 1.91 4.99 11.41
C LYS A 65 1.05 5.67 10.36
N VAL A 66 0.44 4.87 9.52
CA VAL A 66 -0.44 5.32 8.44
C VAL A 66 -1.76 4.57 8.46
N ASN A 67 -2.78 5.20 7.89
CA ASN A 67 -3.96 4.50 7.42
C ASN A 67 -3.81 4.27 5.92
N ILE A 68 -4.26 3.11 5.45
CA ILE A 68 -4.06 2.63 4.09
C ILE A 68 -5.43 2.26 3.49
N CYS A 69 -5.65 2.59 2.23
CA CYS A 69 -6.75 2.05 1.44
C CYS A 69 -6.19 1.29 0.25
N VAL A 70 -6.70 0.08 0.05
CA VAL A 70 -6.28 -0.79 -1.04
C VAL A 70 -7.48 -1.22 -1.89
N ASP A 71 -7.23 -1.46 -3.17
CA ASP A 71 -8.17 -2.07 -4.10
C ASP A 71 -7.75 -3.53 -4.38
N ASN A 72 -8.61 -4.46 -4.01
CA ASN A 72 -8.36 -5.90 -4.08
C ASN A 72 -8.73 -6.50 -5.45
N THR A 73 -9.19 -5.69 -6.40
CA THR A 73 -9.62 -6.16 -7.72
C THR A 73 -8.44 -6.72 -8.55
N PHE A 74 -7.22 -6.25 -8.29
CA PHE A 74 -6.00 -6.65 -9.01
C PHE A 74 -5.44 -8.02 -8.64
N ASN A 75 -5.88 -8.61 -7.52
CA ASN A 75 -5.39 -9.90 -7.03
C ASN A 75 -5.68 -11.05 -8.03
N ASN A 76 -6.70 -10.91 -8.87
CA ASN A 76 -7.06 -11.89 -9.92
C ASN A 76 -6.07 -11.96 -11.09
N MET A 77 -5.08 -11.06 -11.16
CA MET A 77 -4.04 -11.05 -12.20
C MET A 77 -2.67 -11.53 -11.69
N GLY A 78 -2.59 -12.05 -10.46
CA GLY A 78 -1.32 -12.49 -9.84
C GLY A 78 -0.46 -11.36 -9.28
N TYR A 79 -1.03 -10.16 -9.16
CA TYR A 79 -0.40 -9.01 -8.51
C TYR A 79 -0.89 -8.88 -7.06
N TYR A 80 -0.10 -8.20 -6.22
CA TYR A 80 -0.53 -7.81 -4.87
C TYR A 80 -1.80 -6.90 -4.91
N ASP A 81 -2.40 -6.58 -3.77
CA ASP A 81 -3.49 -5.57 -3.76
C ASP A 81 -2.93 -4.19 -4.12
N HIS A 82 -3.74 -3.35 -4.79
CA HIS A 82 -3.30 -2.04 -5.26
C HIS A 82 -3.46 -0.97 -4.19
N LEU A 83 -2.39 -0.27 -3.83
CA LEU A 83 -2.44 0.88 -2.93
C LEU A 83 -3.10 2.07 -3.63
N ILE A 84 -4.27 2.48 -3.16
CA ILE A 84 -5.04 3.60 -3.74
C ILE A 84 -5.21 4.77 -2.77
N GLY A 85 -4.74 4.64 -1.53
CA GLY A 85 -4.75 5.72 -0.56
C GLY A 85 -3.83 5.47 0.62
N ILE A 86 -3.18 6.53 1.09
CA ILE A 86 -2.34 6.53 2.29
C ILE A 86 -2.42 7.91 2.97
N GLU A 87 -2.59 7.92 4.29
CA GLU A 87 -2.59 9.15 5.09
C GLU A 87 -1.83 8.92 6.41
N TYR A 88 -1.15 9.96 6.89
CA TYR A 88 -0.56 9.94 8.23
C TYR A 88 -1.64 9.83 9.30
N LYS A 89 -1.31 9.15 10.39
CA LYS A 89 -2.11 9.11 11.60
C LYS A 89 -1.57 10.05 12.67
#